data_AF-A0A432GCC7-F1
#
_entry.id   AF-A0A432GCC7-F1
#
_cell.length_a   1.000
_cell.length_b   1.000
_cell.length_c   1.000
_cell.angle_alpha   90.00
_cell.angle_beta   90.00
_cell.angle_gamma   90.00
#
_symmetry.space_group_name_H-M   'P 1'
#
loop_
_entity.id
_entity.type
_entity.pdbx_description
1 polymer ?
#
loop_
_entity_poly.entity_id
_entity_poly.type
_entity_poly.pdbx_seq_one_letter_code
_entity_poly.pdbx_strand_id
1 'polypeptide(L)'
;MKRMSSKVANFVRRSLLHDDTPDSGCGLKLFSREAWLDLPFFDHIHRFTPALFLANGHQVRSVKVHHRPRVRGKSKYGIHNRLWVGIVDLFGVIWLLRRTTRPRLRRLPDASR
;
A
#
# COMPACT_ATOMS: atom_id res chain seq x y z
N MET A 1 14.86 15.18 12.19
CA MET A 1 15.34 14.16 11.24
C MET A 1 14.27 13.11 10.87
N LYS A 2 13.80 12.24 11.78
CA LYS A 2 12.84 11.14 11.46
C LYS A 2 11.54 11.56 10.76
N ARG A 3 10.95 12.70 11.14
CA ARG A 3 9.72 13.21 10.49
C ARG A 3 9.97 13.69 9.07
N MET A 4 11.11 14.32 8.80
CA MET A 4 11.48 14.77 7.45
C MET A 4 11.79 13.59 6.54
N SER A 5 12.56 12.61 7.02
CA SER A 5 12.83 11.39 6.26
C SER A 5 11.55 10.63 5.92
N SER A 6 10.59 10.56 6.85
CA SER A 6 9.28 9.96 6.59
C SER A 6 8.48 10.74 5.54
N LYS A 7 8.50 12.08 5.57
CA LYS A 7 7.81 12.92 4.58
C LYS A 7 8.40 12.69 3.18
N VAL A 8 9.72 12.68 3.05
CA VAL A 8 10.40 12.43 1.77
C VAL A 8 10.10 11.02 1.26
N ALA A 9 10.19 10.00 2.13
CA ALA A 9 9.88 8.62 1.75
C ALA A 9 8.43 8.46 1.27
N ASN A 10 7.47 9.05 2.00
CA ASN A 10 6.06 9.01 1.60
C ASN A 10 5.82 9.78 0.29
N PHE A 11 6.51 10.91 0.08
CA PHE A 11 6.42 11.66 -1.18
C PHE A 11 6.93 10.84 -2.37
N VAL A 12 8.16 10.32 -2.31
CA VAL A 12 8.75 9.50 -3.38
C VAL A 12 7.85 8.32 -3.71
N ARG A 13 7.38 7.62 -2.68
CA ARG A 13 6.49 6.47 -2.85
C ARG A 13 5.16 6.86 -3.50
N ARG A 14 4.50 7.92 -3.03
CA ARG A 14 3.23 8.40 -3.57
C ARG A 14 3.38 8.76 -5.05
N SER A 15 4.48 9.41 -5.43
CA SER A 15 4.78 9.75 -6.83
C SER A 15 5.02 8.53 -7.71
N LEU A 16 5.62 7.46 -7.18
CA LEU A 16 5.92 6.25 -7.96
C LEU A 16 4.71 5.30 -8.06
N LEU A 17 3.96 5.14 -6.98
CA LEU A 17 2.83 4.22 -6.89
C LEU A 17 1.49 4.85 -7.27
N HIS A 18 1.41 6.18 -7.33
CA HIS A 18 0.18 6.93 -7.62
C HIS A 18 -0.99 6.55 -6.68
N ASP A 19 -0.70 6.27 -5.41
CA ASP A 19 -1.65 5.71 -4.45
C ASP A 19 -2.27 6.71 -3.47
N ASP A 20 -1.93 7.99 -3.63
CA ASP A 20 -2.35 9.14 -2.84
C ASP A 20 -2.27 8.95 -1.30
N THR A 21 -1.44 8.03 -0.82
CA THR A 21 -1.43 7.67 0.61
C THR A 21 -0.48 8.57 1.40
N PRO A 22 -0.98 9.34 2.40
CA PRO A 22 -0.15 10.27 3.16
C PRO A 22 0.76 9.58 4.18
N ASP A 23 0.36 8.40 4.66
CA ASP A 23 1.14 7.55 5.57
C ASP A 23 0.94 6.07 5.28
N SER A 24 1.87 5.49 4.53
CA SER A 24 1.83 4.06 4.20
C SER A 24 2.13 3.15 5.40
N GLY A 25 2.81 3.69 6.41
CA GLY A 25 3.21 3.00 7.64
C GLY A 25 2.17 3.01 8.74
N CYS A 26 1.02 3.69 8.54
CA CYS A 26 -0.08 3.66 9.48
C CYS A 26 -0.53 2.21 9.75
N GLY A 27 -0.58 1.81 11.02
CA GLY A 27 -0.98 0.45 11.40
C GLY A 27 -2.50 0.23 11.41
N LEU A 28 -3.29 1.31 11.46
CA LEU A 28 -4.75 1.24 11.48
C LEU A 28 -5.28 1.30 10.05
N LYS A 29 -5.80 0.17 9.54
CA LYS A 29 -6.39 0.05 8.22
C LYS A 29 -7.62 -0.86 8.29
N LEU A 30 -8.61 -0.58 7.46
CA LEU A 30 -9.82 -1.40 7.31
C LEU A 30 -9.93 -1.82 5.85
N PHE A 31 -10.26 -3.09 5.64
CA PHE A 31 -10.37 -3.68 4.31
C PHE A 31 -11.63 -4.53 4.22
N SER A 32 -12.27 -4.56 3.05
CA SER A 32 -13.23 -5.62 2.75
C SER A 32 -12.48 -6.95 2.64
N ARG A 33 -13.00 -7.98 3.32
CA ARG A 33 -12.36 -9.30 3.38
C ARG A 33 -12.08 -9.89 1.99
N GLU A 34 -13.06 -9.82 1.09
CA GLU A 34 -12.94 -10.39 -0.26
C GLU A 34 -11.80 -9.75 -1.05
N ALA A 35 -11.78 -8.41 -1.13
CA ALA A 35 -10.71 -7.69 -1.81
C ALA A 35 -9.33 -7.95 -1.20
N TRP A 36 -9.25 -8.10 0.13
CA TRP A 36 -7.98 -8.42 0.80
C TRP A 36 -7.45 -9.80 0.39
N LEU A 37 -8.33 -10.80 0.32
CA LEU A 37 -7.97 -12.17 -0.02
C LEU A 37 -7.60 -12.35 -1.51
N ASP A 38 -8.04 -11.44 -2.38
CA ASP A 38 -7.68 -11.42 -3.81
C ASP A 38 -6.30 -10.81 -4.08
N LEU A 39 -5.67 -10.18 -3.08
CA LEU A 39 -4.36 -9.55 -3.27
C LEU A 39 -3.20 -10.57 -3.31
N PRO A 40 -2.13 -10.28 -4.08
CA PRO A 40 -0.90 -11.05 -4.01
C PRO A 40 -0.27 -10.91 -2.61
N PHE A 41 0.18 -12.03 -2.04
CA PHE A 41 0.79 -12.05 -0.70
C PHE A 41 2.31 -12.09 -0.77
N PHE A 42 2.96 -11.24 0.02
CA PHE A 42 4.42 -11.18 0.18
C PHE A 42 4.78 -10.44 1.47
N ASP A 43 6.04 -10.57 1.89
CA ASP A 43 6.54 -9.84 3.04
C ASP A 43 6.39 -8.32 2.87
N HIS A 44 6.05 -7.62 3.95
CA HIS A 44 5.82 -6.17 3.94
C HIS A 44 4.66 -5.66 3.06
N ILE A 45 3.80 -6.53 2.53
CA ILE A 45 2.59 -6.16 1.75
C ILE A 45 1.81 -5.01 2.40
N HIS A 46 1.70 -4.99 3.74
CA HIS A 46 0.99 -3.96 4.50
C HIS A 46 1.39 -2.53 4.12
N ARG A 47 2.64 -2.29 3.69
CA ARG A 47 3.10 -0.98 3.22
C ARG A 47 2.45 -0.62 1.90
N PHE A 48 2.26 -1.56 0.99
CA PHE A 48 1.81 -1.38 -0.39
C PHE A 48 0.31 -1.59 -0.62
N THR A 49 -0.42 -1.96 0.44
CA THR A 49 -1.86 -2.19 0.41
C THR A 49 -2.67 -1.11 -0.34
N PRO A 50 -2.45 0.22 -0.16
CA PRO A 50 -3.23 1.21 -0.92
C PRO A 50 -3.05 1.10 -2.44
N ALA A 51 -1.79 1.02 -2.89
CA ALA A 51 -1.46 0.90 -4.31
C ALA A 51 -2.02 -0.41 -4.91
N LEU A 52 -1.93 -1.50 -4.17
CA LEU A 52 -2.50 -2.79 -4.59
C LEU A 52 -4.02 -2.73 -4.70
N PHE A 53 -4.72 -2.14 -3.74
CA PHE A 53 -6.18 -1.99 -3.81
C PHE A 53 -6.59 -1.16 -5.04
N LEU A 54 -5.94 -0.02 -5.28
CA LEU A 54 -6.23 0.85 -6.42
C LEU A 54 -5.96 0.15 -7.76
N ALA A 55 -4.82 -0.53 -7.89
CA ALA A 55 -4.49 -1.30 -9.09
C ALA A 55 -5.47 -2.45 -9.35
N ASN A 56 -6.07 -2.98 -8.28
CA ASN A 56 -7.12 -3.98 -8.35
C ASN A 56 -8.53 -3.37 -8.54
N GLY A 57 -8.63 -2.07 -8.84
CA GLY A 57 -9.90 -1.40 -9.13
C GLY A 57 -10.77 -1.09 -7.91
N HIS A 58 -10.23 -1.24 -6.70
CA HIS A 58 -10.90 -0.84 -5.47
C HIS A 58 -10.61 0.62 -5.14
N GLN A 59 -11.41 1.19 -4.22
CA GLN A 59 -11.21 2.56 -3.74
C GLN A 59 -10.42 2.56 -2.44
N VAL A 60 -9.60 3.59 -2.24
CA VAL A 60 -8.87 3.84 -1.00
C VAL A 60 -9.18 5.24 -0.51
N ARG A 61 -9.47 5.39 0.79
CA ARG A 61 -9.68 6.69 1.43
C ARG A 61 -8.83 6.80 2.69
N SER A 62 -8.10 7.89 2.81
CA SER A 62 -7.32 8.22 4.00
C SER A 62 -8.15 9.08 4.94
N VAL A 63 -8.39 8.59 6.16
CA VAL A 63 -9.15 9.31 7.19
C VAL A 63 -8.18 9.80 8.27
N LYS A 64 -8.30 11.08 8.64
CA LYS A 64 -7.46 11.67 9.69
C LYS A 64 -7.83 11.06 11.04
N VAL A 65 -6.83 10.52 11.73
CA VAL A 65 -6.98 9.94 13.08
C VAL A 65 -6.09 10.66 14.09
N HIS A 66 -6.53 10.69 15.34
CA HIS A 66 -5.77 11.32 16.43
C HIS A 66 -4.64 10.39 16.90
N HIS A 67 -3.40 10.83 16.73
CA HIS A 67 -2.22 10.08 17.13
C HIS A 67 -1.88 10.39 18.59
N ARG A 68 -1.88 9.37 19.46
CA ARG A 68 -1.46 9.51 20.86
C ARG A 68 0.06 9.29 20.98
N PRO A 69 0.79 10.16 21.71
CA PRO A 69 2.20 9.95 21.95
C PRO A 69 2.44 8.67 22.77
N ARG A 70 3.51 7.94 22.44
CA ARG A 70 3.93 6.77 23.22
C ARG A 70 4.42 7.25 24.59
N VAL A 71 3.86 6.68 25.66
CA VAL A 71 4.19 7.06 27.05
C VAL A 71 5.34 6.22 27.63
N ARG A 72 5.50 4.96 27.20
CA ARG A 72 6.52 4.03 27.73
C ARG A 72 7.13 3.15 26.64
N GLY A 73 8.33 2.63 26.91
CA GLY A 73 9.07 1.71 26.03
C GLY A 73 9.98 2.40 25.00
N LYS A 74 10.99 1.67 24.52
CA LYS A 74 11.91 2.15 23.47
C LYS A 74 11.41 1.74 22.08
N SER A 75 11.64 2.60 21.09
CA SER A 75 11.30 2.31 19.70
C SER A 75 12.17 1.17 19.16
N LYS A 76 11.55 0.07 18.71
CA LYS A 76 12.24 -1.04 18.00
C LYS A 76 12.49 -0.75 16.51
N TYR A 77 12.24 0.49 16.06
CA TYR A 77 12.37 0.89 14.66
C TYR A 77 13.75 1.48 14.39
N GLY A 78 14.66 0.65 13.85
CA GLY A 78 15.96 1.07 13.29
C GLY A 78 15.84 1.50 11.82
N ILE A 79 16.63 2.49 11.40
CA ILE A 79 16.54 3.11 10.06
C ILE A 79 17.22 2.25 8.98
N HIS A 80 18.45 1.76 9.26
CA HIS A 80 19.29 1.15 8.23
C HIS A 80 18.77 -0.18 7.69
N ASN A 81 18.27 -1.08 8.56
CA ASN A 81 17.79 -2.40 8.10
C ASN A 81 16.46 -2.35 7.34
N ARG A 82 15.68 -1.27 7.46
CA ARG A 82 14.36 -1.14 6.79
C ARG A 82 14.43 -0.37 5.47
N LEU A 83 15.43 0.50 5.31
CA LEU A 83 15.52 1.34 4.12
C LEU A 83 15.78 0.50 2.87
N TRP A 84 16.80 -0.37 2.90
CA TRP A 84 17.15 -1.22 1.77
C TRP A 84 16.03 -2.19 1.40
N VAL A 85 15.45 -2.87 2.39
CA VAL A 85 14.30 -3.77 2.18
C VAL A 85 13.13 -2.99 1.57
N GLY A 86 12.82 -1.79 2.09
CA GLY A 86 11.75 -0.96 1.55
C GLY A 86 11.99 -0.47 0.12
N ILE A 87 13.24 -0.25 -0.29
CA ILE A 87 13.60 0.11 -1.67
C ILE A 87 13.39 -1.08 -2.61
N VAL A 88 13.89 -2.27 -2.23
CA VAL A 88 13.72 -3.50 -3.02
C VAL A 88 12.25 -3.84 -3.19
N ASP A 89 11.48 -3.80 -2.10
CA ASP A 89 10.03 -4.05 -2.13
C ASP A 89 9.31 -3.03 -3.03
N LEU A 90 9.72 -1.75 -3.01
CA LEU A 90 9.11 -0.72 -3.84
C LEU A 90 9.30 -1.01 -5.34
N PHE A 91 10.51 -1.36 -5.77
CA PHE A 91 10.76 -1.74 -7.15
C PHE A 91 10.02 -3.02 -7.53
N GLY A 92 9.98 -4.01 -6.63
CA GLY A 92 9.22 -5.25 -6.81
C GLY A 92 7.73 -4.99 -7.02
N VAL A 93 7.14 -4.11 -6.20
CA VAL A 93 5.72 -3.73 -6.34
C VAL A 93 5.48 -2.92 -7.60
N ILE A 94 6.35 -1.97 -7.97
CA ILE A 94 6.22 -1.24 -9.24
C ILE A 94 6.22 -2.22 -10.43
N TRP A 95 7.13 -3.19 -10.42
CA TRP A 95 7.16 -4.25 -11.44
C TRP A 95 5.87 -5.08 -11.43
N LEU A 96 5.42 -5.51 -10.27
CA LEU A 96 4.19 -6.29 -10.10
C LEU A 96 2.97 -5.54 -10.63
N LEU A 97 2.80 -4.27 -10.24
CA LEU A 97 1.70 -3.43 -10.69
C LEU A 97 1.70 -3.24 -12.21
N ARG A 98 2.88 -3.07 -12.82
CA ARG A 98 3.02 -2.94 -14.28
C ARG A 98 2.70 -4.23 -15.04
N ARG A 99 2.95 -5.40 -14.43
CA ARG A 99 2.73 -6.71 -15.05
C ARG A 99 1.35 -7.31 -14.73
N THR A 100 0.64 -6.75 -13.76
CA THR A 100 -0.70 -7.17 -13.41
C THR A 100 -1.71 -6.52 -14.36
N THR A 101 -2.17 -7.28 -15.35
CA THR A 101 -3.25 -6.85 -16.26
C THR A 101 -4.55 -7.51 -15.82
N ARG A 102 -5.56 -6.71 -15.45
CA ARG A 102 -6.90 -7.23 -15.21
C ARG A 102 -7.63 -7.39 -16.55
N PRO A 103 -8.09 -8.60 -16.92
CA PRO A 103 -8.90 -8.78 -18.11
C PRO A 103 -10.20 -7.97 -17.96
N ARG A 104 -10.53 -7.17 -18.98
CA ARG A 104 -11.86 -6.54 -19.04
C ARG A 104 -12.87 -7.62 -19.37
N LEU A 105 -13.61 -8.09 -18.37
CA LEU A 105 -14.72 -9.00 -18.58
C LEU A 105 -15.79 -8.27 -19.40
N ARG A 106 -15.85 -8.57 -20.69
CA ARG A 106 -16.97 -8.17 -21.54
C ARG A 106 -18.11 -9.14 -21.25
N ARG A 107 -19.18 -8.66 -20.62
CA ARG A 107 -20.43 -9.43 -20.58
C ARG A 107 -20.91 -9.59 -22.02
N LEU A 108 -20.92 -10.82 -22.50
CA LEU A 108 -21.66 -11.14 -23.71
C LEU A 108 -23.14 -10.99 -23.38
N PRO A 109 -23.98 -10.53 -24.35
CA PRO A 109 -25.42 -10.60 -24.16
C PRO A 109 -25.76 -12.04 -23.79
N ASP A 110 -26.58 -12.21 -22.74
CA ASP A 110 -27.06 -13.52 -22.36
C ASP A 110 -27.64 -14.18 -23.62
N ALA A 111 -27.15 -15.39 -23.92
CA ALA A 111 -27.73 -16.22 -24.95
C ALA A 111 -29.07 -16.74 -24.41
N SER A 112 -30.05 -15.85 -24.29
CA SER A 112 -31.44 -16.20 -24.04
C SER A 112 -31.94 -16.91 -25.31
N ARG A 113 -32.04 -18.24 -25.16
CA ARG A 113 -32.94 -19.20 -25.81
C ARG A 113 -33.89 -18.65 -26.87
#